data_AF-A0A970FK70-F1
#
_entry.id   AF-A0A970FK70-F1
#
_cell.length_a   1.000
_cell.length_b   1.000
_cell.length_c   1.000
_cell.angle_alpha   90.00
_cell.angle_beta   90.00
_cell.angle_gamma   90.00
#
_symmetry.space_group_name_H-M   'P 1'
#
loop_
_entity.id
_entity.type
_entity.pdbx_description
1 polymer ?
#
loop_
_entity_poly.entity_id
_entity_poly.type
_entity_poly.pdbx_seq_one_letter_code
_entity_poly.pdbx_strand_id
1 'polypeptide(L)'
;MNKLKGRLLNLAIGEFAALCTFYVLYRLSNPGNACRIAFLYLLLILLQGSLYWFYRYVLIARKRSSGITAEKLLRLLRWINVIILVAVSAAMPIIKSSVTDLIVSAGILLFGIIEYINYYWYRLSYGKSGFNIKILIRTGLKKSSISKLISKQ
;
A
#
# COMPACT_ATOMS: atom_id res chain seq x y z
N MET A 1 -9.79 -19.23 11.61
CA MET A 1 -8.78 -19.11 10.53
C MET A 1 -9.36 -18.70 9.17
N ASN A 2 -10.50 -19.24 8.72
CA ASN A 2 -11.06 -18.92 7.39
C ASN A 2 -11.47 -17.45 7.22
N LYS A 3 -12.06 -16.81 8.24
CA LYS A 3 -12.38 -15.37 8.22
C LYS A 3 -11.15 -14.47 8.02
N LEU A 4 -10.00 -14.84 8.58
CA LEU A 4 -8.75 -14.06 8.43
C LEU A 4 -8.17 -14.20 7.02
N LYS A 5 -8.16 -15.42 6.47
CA LYS A 5 -7.73 -15.67 5.08
C LYS A 5 -8.56 -14.88 4.08
N GLY A 6 -9.90 -14.91 4.22
CA GLY A 6 -10.80 -14.13 3.38
C GLY A 6 -10.58 -12.62 3.47
N ARG A 7 -10.31 -12.10 4.68
CA ARG A 7 -10.03 -10.67 4.87
C ARG A 7 -8.72 -10.23 4.21
N LEU A 8 -7.67 -11.05 4.25
CA LEU A 8 -6.40 -10.78 3.57
C LEU A 8 -6.55 -10.79 2.06
N LEU A 9 -7.35 -11.72 1.54
CA LEU A 9 -7.66 -11.79 0.11
C LEU A 9 -8.47 -10.57 -0.34
N ASN A 10 -9.49 -10.17 0.42
CA ASN A 10 -10.27 -8.97 0.13
C ASN A 10 -9.40 -7.71 0.12
N LEU A 11 -8.41 -7.61 1.02
CA LEU A 11 -7.44 -6.51 0.99
C LEU A 11 -6.58 -6.56 -0.29
N ALA A 12 -6.05 -7.72 -0.66
CA ALA A 12 -5.25 -7.85 -1.88
C ALA A 12 -6.05 -7.48 -3.14
N ILE A 13 -7.32 -7.91 -3.21
CA ILE A 13 -8.24 -7.60 -4.31
C ILE A 13 -8.60 -6.11 -4.30
N GLY A 14 -8.85 -5.52 -3.14
CA GLY A 14 -9.16 -4.08 -3.02
C GLY A 14 -8.02 -3.20 -3.54
N GLU A 15 -6.78 -3.49 -3.13
CA GLU A 15 -5.59 -2.79 -3.62
C GLU A 15 -5.39 -3.00 -5.13
N PHE A 16 -5.65 -4.20 -5.63
CA PHE A 16 -5.57 -4.50 -7.06
C PHE A 16 -6.67 -3.79 -7.86
N ALA A 17 -7.89 -3.72 -7.33
CA ALA A 17 -8.99 -2.98 -7.94
C ALA A 17 -8.70 -1.48 -7.97
N ALA A 18 -8.11 -0.92 -6.92
CA ALA A 18 -7.63 0.46 -6.90
C ALA A 18 -6.56 0.69 -7.97
N LEU A 19 -5.58 -0.21 -8.09
CA LEU A 19 -4.57 -0.18 -9.16
C LEU A 19 -5.22 -0.17 -10.55
N CYS A 20 -6.17 -1.05 -10.82
CA CYS A 20 -6.89 -1.08 -12.09
C CYS A 20 -7.64 0.22 -12.35
N THR A 21 -8.32 0.75 -11.33
CA THR A 21 -9.07 2.01 -11.42
C THR A 21 -8.15 3.18 -11.78
N PHE A 22 -7.04 3.34 -11.05
CA PHE A 22 -6.07 4.39 -11.35
C PHE A 22 -5.36 4.20 -12.69
N TYR A 23 -5.15 2.96 -13.12
CA TYR A 23 -4.58 2.67 -14.44
C TYR A 23 -5.54 3.08 -15.57
N VAL A 24 -6.84 2.77 -15.43
CA VAL A 24 -7.86 3.22 -16.39
C VAL A 24 -7.93 4.75 -16.41
N LEU A 25 -7.95 5.41 -15.25
CA LEU A 25 -7.91 6.86 -15.15
C LEU A 25 -6.66 7.47 -15.83
N TYR A 26 -5.49 6.87 -15.61
CA TYR A 26 -4.25 7.27 -16.26
C TYR A 26 -4.35 7.19 -17.80
N ARG A 27 -4.96 6.12 -18.33
CA ARG A 27 -5.13 5.94 -19.77
C ARG A 27 -6.13 6.91 -20.39
N LEU A 28 -7.22 7.21 -19.68
CA LEU A 28 -8.28 8.09 -20.19
C LEU A 28 -7.91 9.58 -20.08
N SER A 29 -7.18 9.98 -19.04
CA SER A 29 -6.97 11.40 -18.73
C SER A 29 -5.83 12.05 -19.53
N ASN A 30 -5.08 11.28 -20.32
CA ASN A 30 -3.85 11.69 -21.04
C ASN A 30 -3.02 12.74 -20.27
N PRO A 31 -2.52 12.40 -19.07
CA PRO A 31 -1.97 13.39 -18.14
C PRO A 31 -0.71 14.09 -18.67
N GLY A 32 -0.45 15.30 -18.16
CA GLY A 32 0.80 16.00 -18.37
C GLY A 32 2.02 15.21 -17.85
N ASN A 33 3.22 15.64 -18.22
CA ASN A 33 4.44 14.88 -17.92
C ASN A 33 4.64 14.63 -16.42
N ALA A 34 4.38 15.63 -15.56
CA ALA A 34 4.52 15.46 -14.13
C ALA A 34 3.46 14.51 -13.56
N CYS A 35 2.20 14.65 -13.99
CA CYS A 35 1.13 13.74 -13.61
C CYS A 35 1.42 12.31 -14.03
N ARG A 36 2.00 12.08 -15.23
CA ARG A 36 2.35 10.74 -15.70
C ARG A 36 3.31 10.04 -14.74
N ILE A 37 4.38 10.72 -14.33
CA ILE A 37 5.35 10.14 -13.40
C ILE A 37 4.73 9.89 -12.03
N ALA A 38 3.91 10.82 -11.52
CA ALA A 38 3.22 10.65 -10.25
C ALA A 38 2.25 9.45 -10.27
N PHE A 39 1.50 9.26 -11.36
CA PHE A 39 0.62 8.10 -11.55
C PHE A 39 1.42 6.79 -11.58
N LEU A 40 2.54 6.74 -12.30
CA LEU A 40 3.39 5.56 -12.34
C LEU A 40 3.91 5.20 -10.95
N TYR A 41 4.34 6.18 -10.16
CA TYR A 41 4.75 5.94 -8.78
C TYR A 41 3.60 5.38 -7.92
N LEU A 42 2.41 5.96 -8.02
CA LEU A 42 1.23 5.48 -7.30
C LEU A 42 0.87 4.04 -7.68
N LEU A 43 0.85 3.71 -8.98
CA LEU A 43 0.57 2.36 -9.47
C LEU A 43 1.60 1.35 -8.95
N LEU A 44 2.89 1.74 -8.90
CA LEU A 44 3.95 0.90 -8.34
C LEU A 44 3.70 0.60 -6.85
N ILE A 45 3.27 1.59 -6.06
CA ILE A 45 2.99 1.39 -4.63
C ILE A 45 1.76 0.49 -4.41
N LEU A 46 0.68 0.72 -5.15
CA LEU A 46 -0.53 -0.12 -5.06
C LEU A 46 -0.23 -1.58 -5.47
N LEU A 47 0.61 -1.78 -6.49
CA LEU A 47 1.04 -3.11 -6.91
C LEU A 47 1.83 -3.82 -5.81
N GLN A 48 2.79 -3.12 -5.19
CA GLN A 48 3.55 -3.66 -4.04
C GLN A 48 2.64 -3.98 -2.85
N GLY A 49 1.63 -3.13 -2.61
CA GLY A 49 0.57 -3.33 -1.62
C GLY A 49 -0.21 -4.62 -1.85
N SER A 50 -0.73 -4.79 -3.08
CA SER A 50 -1.48 -5.98 -3.49
C SER A 50 -0.65 -7.26 -3.39
N LEU A 51 0.56 -7.26 -3.95
CA LEU A 51 1.46 -8.42 -3.95
C LEU A 51 1.81 -8.89 -2.54
N TYR A 52 1.96 -7.98 -1.59
CA TYR A 52 2.23 -8.31 -0.20
C TYR A 52 1.07 -9.00 0.50
N TRP A 53 -0.15 -8.48 0.33
CA TRP A 53 -1.32 -9.12 0.91
C TRP A 53 -1.55 -10.49 0.31
N PHE A 54 -1.33 -10.62 -1.00
CA PHE A 54 -1.36 -11.91 -1.68
C PHE A 54 -0.28 -12.87 -1.14
N TYR A 55 0.96 -12.42 -0.98
CA TYR A 55 2.05 -13.20 -0.39
C TYR A 55 1.70 -13.68 1.03
N ARG A 56 1.17 -12.79 1.88
CA ARG A 56 0.73 -13.12 3.24
C ARG A 56 -0.44 -14.10 3.25
N TYR A 57 -1.39 -13.95 2.33
CA TYR A 57 -2.48 -14.90 2.13
C TYR A 57 -1.93 -16.29 1.80
N VAL A 58 -1.02 -16.40 0.82
CA VAL A 58 -0.39 -17.68 0.43
C VAL A 58 0.35 -18.31 1.60
N LEU A 59 1.06 -17.50 2.39
CA LEU A 59 1.81 -17.97 3.55
C LEU A 59 0.90 -18.64 4.59
N ILE A 60 -0.22 -17.98 4.93
CA ILE A 60 -1.21 -18.48 5.90
C ILE A 60 -2.06 -19.61 5.30
N ALA A 61 -2.34 -19.56 4.00
CA ALA A 61 -3.09 -20.60 3.29
C ALA A 61 -2.31 -21.91 3.24
N ARG A 62 -1.02 -21.85 2.87
CA ARG A 62 -0.14 -23.01 2.70
C ARG A 62 0.65 -23.40 3.96
N LYS A 63 0.42 -22.72 5.10
CA LYS A 63 1.16 -22.91 6.38
C LYS A 63 2.70 -22.90 6.18
N ARG A 64 3.22 -22.17 5.20
CA ARG A 64 4.66 -22.10 4.95
C ARG A 64 5.31 -21.10 5.91
N SER A 65 6.55 -21.35 6.28
CA SER A 65 7.38 -20.37 7.00
C SER A 65 7.69 -19.17 6.11
N SER A 66 7.75 -17.96 6.67
CA SER A 66 8.14 -16.77 5.90
C SER A 66 9.57 -16.97 5.40
N GLY A 67 9.74 -16.91 4.08
CA GLY A 67 11.06 -16.98 3.48
C GLY A 67 11.81 -15.69 3.81
N ILE A 68 12.97 -15.80 4.47
CA ILE A 68 13.88 -14.69 4.81
C ILE A 68 14.13 -13.78 3.58
N THR A 69 14.09 -14.34 2.38
CA THR A 69 14.26 -13.66 1.09
C THR A 69 13.18 -12.61 0.81
N ALA A 70 11.89 -12.89 1.09
CA ALA A 70 10.81 -11.96 0.80
C ALA A 70 10.86 -10.71 1.71
N GLU A 71 11.25 -10.91 2.97
CA GLU A 71 11.42 -9.81 3.92
C GLU A 71 12.62 -8.92 3.61
N LYS A 72 13.71 -9.50 3.08
CA LYS A 72 14.87 -8.74 2.61
C LYS A 72 14.50 -7.91 1.36
N LEU A 73 13.78 -8.51 0.42
CA LEU A 73 13.31 -7.82 -0.79
C LEU A 73 12.43 -6.62 -0.43
N LEU A 74 11.43 -6.80 0.45
CA LEU A 74 10.56 -5.71 0.90
C LEU A 74 11.32 -4.59 1.62
N ARG A 75 12.36 -4.92 2.40
CA ARG A 75 13.23 -3.91 3.02
C ARG A 75 14.06 -3.14 2.00
N LEU A 76 14.54 -3.80 0.95
CA LEU A 76 15.24 -3.13 -0.15
C LEU A 76 14.29 -2.18 -0.90
N LEU A 77 13.09 -2.66 -1.24
CA LEU A 77 12.06 -1.86 -1.90
C LEU A 77 11.66 -0.63 -1.06
N ARG A 78 11.69 -0.72 0.27
CA ARG A 78 11.43 0.44 1.13
C ARG A 78 12.37 1.60 0.83
N TRP A 79 13.66 1.34 0.70
CA TRP A 79 14.67 2.37 0.41
C TRP A 79 14.57 2.86 -1.03
N ILE A 80 14.38 1.93 -1.99
CA ILE A 80 14.19 2.28 -3.40
C ILE A 80 12.99 3.23 -3.57
N ASN A 81 11.86 2.97 -2.90
CA ASN A 81 10.68 3.82 -2.99
C ASN A 81 10.91 5.23 -2.43
N VAL A 82 11.77 5.41 -1.42
CA VAL A 82 12.13 6.74 -0.90
C VAL A 82 13.00 7.47 -1.92
N ILE A 83 13.98 6.79 -2.51
CA ILE A 83 14.85 7.36 -3.55
C ILE A 83 14.00 7.80 -4.75
N ILE A 84 13.08 6.94 -5.20
CA ILE A 84 12.15 7.27 -6.28
C ILE A 84 11.27 8.45 -5.88
N LEU A 85 10.71 8.47 -4.67
CA LEU A 85 9.87 9.57 -4.21
C LEU A 85 10.61 10.92 -4.25
N VAL A 86 11.85 10.96 -3.75
CA VAL A 86 12.68 12.17 -3.75
C VAL A 86 13.01 12.58 -5.18
N ALA A 87 13.39 11.63 -6.04
CA ALA A 87 13.69 11.89 -7.44
C ALA A 87 12.48 12.43 -8.20
N VAL A 88 11.30 11.85 -8.02
CA VAL A 88 10.05 12.32 -8.63
C VAL A 88 9.71 13.72 -8.14
N SER A 89 9.77 13.96 -6.82
CA SER A 89 9.49 15.28 -6.23
C SER A 89 10.42 16.37 -6.78
N ALA A 90 11.70 16.07 -6.95
CA ALA A 90 12.68 17.01 -7.49
C ALA A 90 12.53 17.24 -9.00
N ALA A 91 12.13 16.20 -9.75
CA ALA A 91 11.96 16.29 -11.20
C ALA A 91 10.66 17.00 -11.61
N MET A 92 9.60 16.88 -10.80
CA MET A 92 8.27 17.47 -11.07
C MET A 92 8.28 18.95 -11.49
N PRO A 93 8.96 19.89 -10.79
CA PRO A 93 8.97 21.29 -11.21
C PRO A 93 9.67 21.52 -12.56
N ILE A 94 10.58 20.63 -12.95
CA ILE A 94 11.37 20.73 -14.19
C ILE A 94 10.54 20.21 -15.37
N ILE A 95 9.86 19.08 -15.20
CA ILE A 95 9.14 18.39 -16.29
C ILE A 95 7.69 18.84 -16.47
N LYS A 96 7.15 19.69 -15.58
CA LYS A 96 5.75 20.10 -15.59
C LYS A 96 5.32 20.65 -16.94
N SER A 97 4.17 20.20 -17.44
CA SER A 97 3.59 20.72 -18.68
C SER A 97 2.75 21.98 -18.44
N SER A 98 2.19 22.15 -17.25
CA SER A 98 1.42 23.33 -16.84
C SER A 98 1.44 23.49 -15.32
N VAL A 99 0.95 24.61 -14.80
CA VAL A 99 0.80 24.81 -13.34
C VAL A 99 -0.26 23.84 -12.79
N THR A 100 -1.34 23.63 -13.53
CA THR A 100 -2.38 22.64 -13.18
C THR A 100 -1.82 21.22 -13.12
N ASP A 101 -0.95 20.83 -14.07
CA ASP A 101 -0.25 19.54 -14.07
C ASP A 101 0.61 19.37 -12.80
N LEU A 102 1.29 20.43 -12.37
CA LEU A 102 2.06 20.41 -11.12
C LEU A 102 1.17 20.22 -9.88
N ILE A 103 0.05 20.93 -9.79
CA ILE A 103 -0.87 20.84 -8.64
C ILE A 103 -1.49 19.44 -8.56
N VAL A 104 -2.00 18.93 -9.69
CA VAL A 104 -2.62 17.59 -9.74
C VAL A 104 -1.60 16.51 -9.44
N SER A 105 -0.40 16.60 -10.00
CA SER A 105 0.67 15.63 -9.75
C SER A 105 1.13 15.66 -8.29
N ALA A 106 1.20 16.82 -7.64
CA ALA A 106 1.46 16.93 -6.21
C ALA A 106 0.39 16.22 -5.37
N GLY A 107 -0.89 16.35 -5.74
CA GLY A 107 -1.99 15.62 -5.09
C GLY A 107 -1.87 14.10 -5.23
N ILE A 108 -1.55 13.61 -6.43
CA ILE A 108 -1.33 12.17 -6.69
C ILE A 108 -0.12 11.67 -5.89
N LEU A 109 0.95 12.46 -5.84
CA LEU A 109 2.15 12.10 -5.10
C LEU A 109 1.88 12.04 -3.59
N LEU A 110 1.12 13.00 -3.04
CA LEU A 110 0.68 12.97 -1.64
C LEU A 110 -0.12 11.70 -1.34
N PHE A 111 -1.02 11.29 -2.23
CA PHE A 111 -1.74 10.02 -2.09
C PHE A 111 -0.77 8.82 -2.12
N GLY A 112 0.21 8.82 -3.01
CA GLY A 112 1.28 7.82 -3.04
C GLY A 112 2.12 7.79 -1.75
N ILE A 113 2.42 8.94 -1.14
CA ILE A 113 3.11 9.04 0.15
C ILE A 113 2.26 8.45 1.27
N ILE A 114 0.96 8.73 1.29
CA ILE A 114 0.03 8.16 2.27
C ILE A 114 0.04 6.63 2.15
N GLU A 115 -0.06 6.10 0.94
CA GLU A 115 0.01 4.66 0.72
C GLU A 115 1.39 4.08 1.05
N TYR A 116 2.48 4.80 0.76
CA TYR A 116 3.83 4.43 1.18
C TYR A 116 3.93 4.29 2.71
N ILE A 117 3.46 5.29 3.46
CA ILE A 117 3.48 5.28 4.93
C ILE A 117 2.59 4.15 5.44
N ASN A 118 1.38 4.03 4.91
CA ASN A 118 0.45 2.97 5.25
C ASN A 118 1.11 1.58 5.07
N TYR A 119 1.81 1.39 3.96
CA TYR A 119 2.42 0.12 3.63
C TYR A 119 3.74 -0.14 4.39
N TYR A 120 4.71 0.76 4.33
CA TYR A 120 6.05 0.54 4.86
C TYR A 120 6.21 0.89 6.34
N TRP A 121 5.43 1.85 6.87
CA TRP A 121 5.46 2.21 8.29
C TRP A 121 4.40 1.47 9.09
N TYR A 122 3.16 1.39 8.62
CA TYR A 122 2.13 0.64 9.35
C TYR A 122 2.18 -0.84 8.99
N ARG A 123 2.03 -1.27 7.74
CA ARG A 123 1.91 -2.72 7.43
C ARG A 123 3.23 -3.49 7.60
N LEU A 124 4.38 -2.92 7.22
CA LEU A 124 5.68 -3.59 7.33
C LEU A 124 6.27 -3.54 8.75
N SER A 125 6.09 -2.43 9.49
CA SER A 125 6.62 -2.29 10.85
C SER A 125 5.84 -3.15 11.86
N TYR A 126 4.51 -3.28 11.69
CA TYR A 126 3.71 -4.26 12.43
C TYR A 126 3.97 -5.71 11.97
N GLY A 127 4.72 -5.89 10.88
CA GLY A 127 5.33 -7.17 10.50
C GLY A 127 6.49 -7.59 11.42
N LYS A 128 7.20 -6.64 12.07
CA LYS A 128 8.29 -6.93 13.02
C LYS A 128 7.80 -7.22 14.45
N SER A 129 6.80 -6.50 14.95
CA SER A 129 6.20 -6.80 16.26
C SER A 129 5.13 -7.89 16.20
N GLY A 130 4.80 -8.34 14.99
CA GLY A 130 3.69 -9.22 14.76
C GLY A 130 2.38 -8.53 15.12
N PHE A 131 1.52 -8.42 14.12
CA PHE A 131 0.21 -9.03 14.31
C PHE A 131 0.46 -10.50 14.66
N ASN A 132 0.79 -10.76 15.93
CA ASN A 132 1.17 -12.06 16.40
C ASN A 132 -0.10 -12.87 16.23
N ILE A 133 -0.18 -13.64 15.15
CA ILE A 133 -1.37 -14.41 14.81
C ILE A 133 -1.71 -15.36 15.96
N LYS A 134 -0.74 -15.74 16.79
CA LYS A 134 -0.98 -16.39 18.09
C LYS A 134 -1.72 -15.49 19.09
N ILE A 135 -1.39 -14.21 19.21
CA ILE A 135 -2.15 -13.24 20.01
C ILE A 135 -3.54 -13.06 19.41
N LEU A 136 -3.69 -12.82 18.11
CA LEU A 136 -5.01 -12.61 17.50
C LEU A 136 -5.93 -13.83 17.55
N ILE A 137 -5.36 -15.04 17.46
CA ILE A 137 -6.06 -16.30 17.66
C ILE A 137 -6.40 -16.49 19.15
N ARG A 138 -5.56 -16.04 20.09
CA ARG A 138 -5.82 -16.09 21.54
C ARG A 138 -6.80 -15.03 22.04
N THR A 139 -6.79 -13.82 21.50
CA THR A 139 -7.58 -12.68 22.01
C THR A 139 -8.88 -12.45 21.25
N GLY A 140 -9.05 -13.06 20.08
CA GLY A 140 -10.14 -12.76 19.16
C GLY A 140 -10.04 -11.32 18.64
N LEU A 141 -10.76 -11.02 17.56
CA LEU A 141 -10.92 -9.63 17.11
C LEU A 141 -11.75 -8.87 18.15
N LYS A 142 -11.11 -8.35 19.21
CA LYS A 142 -11.77 -7.42 20.10
C LYS A 142 -12.07 -6.15 19.30
N LYS A 143 -13.37 -5.89 19.15
CA LYS A 143 -13.98 -4.66 18.69
C LYS A 143 -13.16 -3.45 19.16
N SER A 144 -12.79 -2.56 18.22
CA SER A 144 -12.04 -1.34 18.53
C SER A 144 -12.75 -0.58 19.65
N SER A 145 -11.97 0.05 20.52
CA SER A 145 -12.40 0.75 21.74
C SER A 145 -13.59 1.70 21.53
N ILE A 146 -13.71 2.26 20.32
CA ILE A 146 -14.80 3.15 19.90
C ILE A 146 -16.16 2.45 19.89
N SER A 147 -16.23 1.20 19.44
CA SER A 147 -17.51 0.45 19.42
C SER A 147 -18.01 0.03 20.81
N LYS A 148 -17.15 0.06 21.83
CA LYS A 148 -17.55 -0.10 23.24
C LYS A 148 -18.03 1.19 23.88
N LEU A 149 -17.59 2.35 23.35
CA LEU A 149 -18.11 3.64 23.78
C LEU A 149 -19.51 3.88 23.22
N ILE A 150 -19.75 3.51 21.96
CA ILE A 150 -21.05 3.72 21.28
C ILE A 150 -22.12 2.76 21.82
N SER A 151 -21.76 1.55 22.27
CA SER A 151 -22.75 0.57 22.78
C SER A 151 -23.10 0.74 24.26
N LYS A 152 -22.72 1.86 24.89
CA LYS A 152 -22.97 2.13 26.32
C LYS A 152 -23.75 3.43 26.56
N GLN A 153 -24.32 4.01 25.51
CA GLN A 153 -25.46 4.93 25.60
C GLN A 153 -26.72 4.15 25.25
#